data_AF-A0A922SNN8-F1
#
_entry.id   AF-A0A922SNN8-F1
#
_cell.length_a   1.000
_cell.length_b   1.000
_cell.length_c   1.000
_cell.angle_alpha   90.00
_cell.angle_beta   90.00
_cell.angle_gamma   90.00
#
_symmetry.space_group_name_H-M   'P 1'
#
loop_
_entity.id
_entity.type
_entity.pdbx_description
1 polymer ?
#
loop_
_entity_poly.entity_id
_entity_poly.type
_entity_poly.pdbx_seq_one_letter_code
_entity_poly.pdbx_strand_id
1 'polypeptide(L)'
;MLKTSYQALVLYHVSEFVCRVLMRYRVSLEILKKGLMTNDFWRPVLSFVFVYFWIVKSLFLENYLNVCCEQFYILLDKVEDTCAFIMSSECSDADKRLCKNIRRLYRSTFSKMSACGMFYVDATFPFKIISLISTYNIVLIQFAFLY
;
A
#
# COMPACT_ATOMS: atom_id res chain seq x y z
N MET A 1 -7.79 18.24 7.01
CA MET A 1 -7.36 17.56 8.26
C MET A 1 -7.36 16.04 8.11
N LEU A 2 -8.49 15.38 7.82
CA LEU A 2 -8.53 13.91 7.61
C LEU A 2 -7.56 13.41 6.54
N LYS A 3 -7.52 14.04 5.35
CA LYS A 3 -6.60 13.65 4.27
C LYS A 3 -5.15 13.60 4.75
N THR A 4 -4.66 14.64 5.40
CA THR A 4 -3.28 14.73 5.92
C THR A 4 -2.99 13.64 6.96
N SER A 5 -3.94 13.37 7.86
CA SER A 5 -3.83 12.28 8.85
C SER A 5 -3.74 10.90 8.19
N TYR A 6 -4.55 10.64 7.15
CA TYR A 6 -4.49 9.39 6.40
C TYR A 6 -3.19 9.26 5.61
N GLN A 7 -2.70 10.32 4.98
CA GLN A 7 -1.42 10.28 4.25
C GLN A 7 -0.25 9.97 5.17
N ALA A 8 -0.22 10.56 6.37
CA ALA A 8 0.77 10.26 7.39
C ALA A 8 0.66 8.81 7.89
N LEU A 9 -0.57 8.30 8.07
CA LEU A 9 -0.81 6.91 8.48
C LEU A 9 -0.34 5.91 7.43
N VAL A 10 -0.65 6.15 6.15
CA VAL A 10 -0.17 5.30 5.04
C VAL A 10 1.35 5.36 4.96
N LEU A 11 1.96 6.54 5.01
CA LEU A 11 3.42 6.65 5.00
C LEU A 11 4.05 5.88 6.17
N TYR A 12 3.52 6.07 7.38
CA TYR A 12 3.99 5.37 8.57
C TYR A 12 3.91 3.85 8.38
N HIS A 13 2.77 3.32 7.93
CA HIS A 13 2.61 1.88 7.71
C HIS A 13 3.57 1.34 6.65
N VAL A 14 3.81 2.10 5.59
CA VAL A 14 4.69 1.69 4.49
C VAL A 14 6.14 1.71 4.92
N SER A 15 6.59 2.79 5.57
CA SER A 15 7.94 2.88 6.14
C SER A 15 8.16 1.81 7.20
N GLU A 16 7.19 1.59 8.08
CA GLU A 16 7.23 0.53 9.08
C GLU A 16 7.33 -0.85 8.42
N PHE A 17 6.52 -1.12 7.39
CA PHE A 17 6.54 -2.38 6.66
C PHE A 17 7.90 -2.64 6.01
N VAL A 18 8.43 -1.68 5.25
CA VAL A 18 9.74 -1.77 4.60
C VAL A 18 10.84 -2.00 5.63
N CYS A 19 10.90 -1.19 6.69
CA CYS A 19 11.90 -1.33 7.76
C CYS A 19 11.82 -2.70 8.44
N ARG A 20 10.61 -3.19 8.76
CA ARG A 20 10.42 -4.50 9.39
C ARG A 20 10.85 -5.65 8.47
N VAL A 21 10.55 -5.58 7.17
CA VAL A 21 10.97 -6.60 6.20
C VAL A 21 12.49 -6.63 6.08
N LEU A 22 13.14 -5.47 5.90
CA LEU A 22 14.59 -5.40 5.76
C LEU A 22 15.33 -5.86 7.02
N MET A 23 14.85 -5.46 8.20
CA MET A 23 15.43 -5.90 9.48
C MET A 23 15.31 -7.41 9.68
N ARG A 24 14.14 -7.99 9.38
CA ARG A 24 13.95 -9.44 9.48
C ARG A 24 14.80 -10.19 8.48
N TYR A 25 14.88 -9.70 7.24
CA TYR A 25 15.71 -10.30 6.20
C TYR A 25 17.19 -10.30 6.59
N ARG A 26 17.70 -9.17 7.11
CA ARG A 26 19.07 -9.07 7.66
C ARG A 26 19.32 -10.08 8.77
N VAL A 27 18.40 -10.20 9.73
CA VAL A 27 18.52 -11.19 10.81
C VAL A 27 18.53 -12.62 10.27
N SER A 28 17.67 -12.94 9.30
CA SER A 28 17.67 -14.26 8.65
C SER A 28 18.98 -14.55 7.92
N LEU A 29 19.60 -13.56 7.28
CA LEU A 29 20.92 -13.69 6.66
C LEU A 29 22.02 -13.95 7.71
N GLU A 30 21.99 -13.27 8.85
CA GLU A 30 22.96 -13.53 9.93
C GLU A 30 22.79 -14.93 10.54
N ILE A 31 21.54 -15.40 10.70
CA ILE A 31 21.25 -16.77 11.13
C ILE A 31 21.74 -17.78 10.09
N LEU A 32 21.55 -17.51 8.79
CA LEU A 32 22.05 -18.34 7.70
C LEU A 32 23.57 -18.47 7.72
N LYS A 33 24.29 -17.34 7.85
CA LYS A 33 25.76 -17.35 7.98
C LYS A 33 26.22 -18.21 9.15
N LYS A 34 25.59 -18.06 10.32
CA LYS A 34 25.92 -18.87 11.50
C LYS A 34 25.60 -20.35 11.29
N GLY A 35 24.43 -20.66 10.72
CA GLY A 35 24.01 -22.03 10.43
C GLY A 35 24.95 -22.77 9.47
N LEU A 36 25.49 -22.07 8.47
CA LEU A 36 26.52 -22.59 7.56
C LEU A 36 27.82 -22.95 8.30
N MET A 37 28.22 -22.17 9.31
CA MET A 37 29.43 -22.44 10.11
C MET A 37 29.25 -23.57 11.12
N THR A 38 28.04 -23.70 11.70
CA THR A 38 27.75 -24.70 12.75
C THR A 38 27.09 -25.97 12.22
N ASN A 39 26.91 -26.09 10.90
CA ASN A 39 26.18 -27.17 10.23
C ASN A 39 24.72 -27.35 10.73
N ASP A 40 24.11 -26.27 11.25
CA ASP A 40 22.72 -26.25 11.75
C ASP A 40 21.80 -25.60 10.70
N PHE A 41 21.22 -26.45 9.84
CA PHE A 41 20.41 -26.02 8.71
C PHE A 41 18.96 -25.70 9.08
N TRP A 42 18.43 -26.25 10.18
CA TRP A 42 17.01 -26.13 10.50
C TRP A 42 16.63 -24.72 10.96
N ARG A 43 17.51 -24.06 11.73
CA ARG A 43 17.27 -22.69 12.22
C ARG A 43 17.10 -21.66 11.09
N PRO A 44 17.98 -21.55 10.09
CA PRO A 44 17.79 -20.60 9.01
C PRO A 44 16.57 -20.91 8.16
N VAL A 45 16.28 -22.19 7.87
CA VAL A 45 15.08 -22.58 7.12
C VAL A 45 13.81 -22.12 7.82
N LEU A 46 13.67 -22.40 9.12
CA LEU A 46 12.52 -21.95 9.90
C LEU A 46 12.39 -20.42 9.93
N SER A 47 13.52 -19.71 10.04
CA SER A 47 13.55 -18.24 9.98
C SER A 47 13.02 -17.72 8.64
N PHE A 48 13.50 -18.25 7.51
CA PHE A 48 13.04 -17.82 6.18
C PHE A 48 11.56 -18.13 5.94
N VAL A 49 11.08 -19.30 6.36
CA VAL A 49 9.65 -19.66 6.25
C VAL A 49 8.78 -18.68 7.05
N PHE A 50 9.19 -18.32 8.27
CA PHE A 50 8.46 -17.35 9.08
C PHE A 50 8.44 -15.95 8.45
N VAL A 51 9.58 -15.49 7.90
CA VAL A 51 9.66 -14.21 7.20
C VAL A 51 8.79 -14.22 5.95
N TYR A 52 8.82 -15.28 5.16
CA TYR A 52 7.99 -15.44 3.97
C TYR A 52 6.50 -15.41 4.30
N PHE A 53 6.06 -16.22 5.26
CA PHE A 53 4.65 -16.24 5.69
C PHE A 53 4.18 -14.86 6.17
N TRP A 54 5.04 -14.14 6.91
CA TRP A 54 4.73 -12.80 7.38
C TRP A 54 4.60 -11.78 6.24
N ILE A 55 5.51 -11.83 5.25
CA ILE A 55 5.45 -10.97 4.06
C ILE A 55 4.15 -11.23 3.30
N VAL A 56 3.83 -12.50 3.05
CA VAL A 56 2.60 -12.90 2.35
C VAL A 56 1.37 -12.39 3.08
N LYS A 57 1.27 -12.59 4.40
CA LYS A 57 0.18 -12.06 5.22
C LYS A 57 0.04 -10.53 5.09
N SER A 58 1.16 -9.82 5.12
CA SER A 58 1.17 -8.35 5.04
C SER A 58 0.73 -7.86 3.66
N LEU A 59 1.21 -8.52 2.59
CA LEU A 59 0.80 -8.24 1.22
C LEU A 59 -0.69 -8.49 0.99
N PHE A 60 -1.27 -9.55 1.58
CA PHE A 60 -2.72 -9.79 1.50
C PHE A 60 -3.52 -8.64 2.13
N LEU A 61 -3.11 -8.15 3.29
CA LEU A 61 -3.79 -7.04 3.96
C LEU A 61 -3.70 -5.74 3.15
N GLU A 62 -2.54 -5.45 2.59
CA GLU A 62 -2.31 -4.26 1.75
C GLU A 62 -3.09 -4.33 0.42
N ASN A 63 -3.12 -5.51 -0.23
CA ASN A 63 -3.94 -5.74 -1.41
C ASN A 63 -5.42 -5.58 -1.11
N TYR A 64 -5.90 -6.12 0.02
CA TYR A 64 -7.29 -5.96 0.43
C TYR A 64 -7.66 -4.48 0.60
N LEU A 65 -6.81 -3.70 1.28
CA LEU A 65 -7.01 -2.27 1.44
C LEU A 65 -7.05 -1.54 0.10
N ASN A 66 -6.12 -1.84 -0.81
CA ASN A 66 -6.09 -1.22 -2.15
C ASN A 66 -7.35 -1.54 -2.97
N VAL A 67 -7.85 -2.78 -2.91
CA VAL A 67 -9.10 -3.17 -3.57
C VAL A 67 -10.28 -2.39 -2.99
N CYS A 68 -10.37 -2.25 -1.66
CA CYS A 68 -11.40 -1.44 -1.03
C CYS A 68 -11.33 0.03 -1.44
N CYS A 69 -10.12 0.61 -1.50
CA CYS A 69 -9.90 1.98 -1.97
C CYS A 69 -10.31 2.15 -3.44
N GLU A 70 -9.95 1.22 -4.32
CA GLU A 70 -10.30 1.26 -5.73
C GLU A 70 -11.83 1.18 -5.93
N GLN A 71 -12.50 0.27 -5.20
CA GLN A 71 -13.96 0.19 -5.21
C GLN A 71 -14.60 1.50 -4.74
N PHE A 72 -14.06 2.11 -3.70
CA PHE A 72 -14.52 3.42 -3.21
C PHE A 72 -14.36 4.52 -4.27
N TYR A 73 -13.21 4.56 -4.98
CA TYR A 73 -13.01 5.52 -6.08
C TYR A 73 -14.00 5.32 -7.21
N ILE A 74 -14.22 4.07 -7.65
CA ILE A 74 -15.20 3.75 -8.70
C ILE A 74 -16.61 4.18 -8.28
N LEU A 75 -16.99 3.97 -7.01
CA LEU A 75 -18.28 4.40 -6.50
C LEU A 75 -18.43 5.92 -6.50
N LEU A 76 -17.38 6.66 -6.13
CA LEU A 76 -17.40 8.11 -6.16
C LEU A 76 -17.49 8.66 -7.59
N ASP A 77 -16.77 8.07 -8.54
CA ASP A 77 -16.85 8.47 -9.95
C ASP A 77 -18.26 8.25 -10.51
N LYS A 78 -18.90 7.12 -10.17
CA LYS A 78 -20.31 6.86 -10.51
C LYS A 78 -21.26 7.89 -9.91
N VAL A 79 -21.00 8.35 -8.69
CA VAL A 79 -21.79 9.41 -8.03
C VAL A 79 -21.62 10.74 -8.77
N GLU A 80 -20.41 11.08 -9.20
CA GLU A 80 -20.17 12.28 -10.02
C GLU A 80 -20.92 12.21 -11.35
N ASP A 81 -20.83 11.08 -12.06
CA ASP A 81 -21.52 10.85 -13.34
C ASP A 81 -23.04 10.96 -13.20
N THR A 82 -23.60 10.33 -12.16
CA THR A 82 -25.04 10.41 -11.86
C THR A 82 -25.47 11.85 -11.56
N CYS A 83 -24.68 12.58 -10.76
CA CYS A 83 -24.95 13.99 -10.48
C CYS A 83 -24.86 14.86 -11.74
N ALA A 84 -23.94 14.55 -12.66
CA ALA A 84 -23.82 15.23 -13.94
C ALA A 84 -25.04 14.96 -14.84
N PHE A 85 -25.54 13.73 -14.87
CA PHE A 85 -26.75 13.35 -15.59
C PHE A 85 -27.99 14.08 -15.04
N ILE A 86 -28.19 14.08 -13.71
CA ILE A 86 -29.32 14.79 -13.07
C ILE A 86 -29.30 16.30 -13.34
N MET A 87 -28.12 16.90 -13.50
CA MET A 87 -28.01 18.30 -13.89
C MET A 87 -28.52 18.57 -15.32
N SER A 88 -28.45 17.59 -16.21
CA SER A 88 -28.90 17.69 -17.61
C SER A 88 -30.35 17.24 -17.86
N SER A 89 -30.99 16.58 -16.88
CA SER A 89 -32.36 16.07 -17.00
C SER A 89 -33.42 17.07 -16.52
N GLU A 90 -34.70 16.76 -16.78
CA GLU A 90 -35.87 17.48 -16.26
C GLU A 90 -36.17 17.15 -14.77
N CYS A 91 -35.12 17.00 -13.94
CA CYS A 91 -35.27 16.83 -12.50
C CYS A 91 -35.60 18.16 -11.79
N SER A 92 -36.08 18.04 -10.54
CA SER A 92 -36.45 19.20 -9.71
C SER A 92 -35.24 20.10 -9.42
N ASP A 93 -35.51 21.39 -9.19
CA ASP A 93 -34.46 22.34 -8.80
C ASP A 93 -33.77 21.96 -7.48
N ALA A 94 -34.47 21.26 -6.58
CA ALA A 94 -33.90 20.74 -5.34
C ALA A 94 -32.84 19.66 -5.62
N ASP A 95 -33.14 18.71 -6.52
CA ASP A 95 -32.21 17.64 -6.91
C ASP A 95 -30.98 18.20 -7.62
N LYS A 96 -31.19 19.17 -8.53
CA LYS A 96 -30.11 19.87 -9.23
C LYS A 96 -29.20 20.62 -8.25
N ARG A 97 -29.78 21.27 -7.24
CA ARG A 97 -29.01 21.96 -6.18
C ARG A 97 -28.20 20.99 -5.33
N LEU A 98 -28.77 19.85 -4.96
CA LEU A 98 -28.07 18.79 -4.24
C LEU A 98 -26.89 18.27 -5.06
N CYS A 99 -27.12 17.87 -6.31
CA CYS A 99 -26.07 17.37 -7.21
C CYS A 99 -24.95 18.40 -7.42
N LYS A 100 -25.30 19.68 -7.54
CA LYS A 100 -24.31 20.76 -7.66
C LYS A 100 -23.44 20.88 -6.40
N ASN A 101 -24.01 20.73 -5.21
CA ASN A 101 -23.26 20.72 -3.95
C ASN A 101 -22.35 19.49 -3.85
N ILE A 102 -22.85 18.30 -4.21
CA ILE A 102 -22.07 17.05 -4.23
C ILE A 102 -20.87 17.19 -5.17
N ARG A 103 -21.07 17.65 -6.41
CA ARG A 103 -19.98 17.86 -7.37
C ARG A 103 -18.97 18.91 -6.88
N ARG A 104 -19.44 19.98 -6.23
CA ARG A 104 -18.56 21.00 -5.65
C ARG A 104 -17.72 20.44 -4.50
N LEU A 105 -18.31 19.59 -3.66
CA LEU A 105 -17.60 18.87 -2.59
C LEU A 105 -16.59 17.88 -3.17
N TYR A 106 -17.00 17.06 -4.13
CA TYR A 106 -16.13 16.11 -4.83
C TYR A 106 -14.93 16.84 -5.43
N ARG A 107 -15.12 17.88 -6.25
CA ARG A 107 -14.01 18.61 -6.87
C ARG A 107 -13.06 19.31 -5.89
N SER A 108 -13.58 19.74 -4.74
CA SER A 108 -12.76 20.46 -3.74
C SER A 108 -12.03 19.52 -2.77
N THR A 109 -12.57 18.33 -2.54
CA THR A 109 -12.10 17.44 -1.47
C THR A 109 -11.52 16.13 -2.00
N PHE A 110 -12.04 15.63 -3.12
CA PHE A 110 -11.62 14.38 -3.69
C PHE A 110 -10.27 14.51 -4.40
N SER A 111 -9.41 13.58 -4.06
CA SER A 111 -8.19 13.24 -4.78
C SER A 111 -7.90 11.80 -4.39
N LYS A 112 -7.42 10.97 -5.33
CA LYS A 112 -6.95 9.63 -4.98
C LYS A 112 -5.98 9.71 -3.80
N MET A 113 -6.16 8.83 -2.84
CA MET A 113 -5.31 8.79 -1.65
C MET A 113 -3.87 8.49 -2.09
N SER A 114 -2.93 9.30 -1.62
CA SER A 114 -1.51 9.14 -1.94
C SER A 114 -0.66 9.23 -0.68
N ALA A 115 0.29 8.31 -0.52
CA ALA A 115 1.32 8.38 0.50
C ALA A 115 2.23 9.59 0.20
N CYS A 116 1.98 10.73 0.85
CA CYS A 116 2.75 11.96 0.74
C CYS A 116 3.05 12.42 -0.71
N GLY A 117 2.17 12.10 -1.67
CA GLY A 117 2.37 12.40 -3.09
C GLY A 117 3.42 11.54 -3.81
N MET A 118 4.10 10.63 -3.10
CA MET A 118 5.11 9.74 -3.69
C MET A 118 4.46 8.53 -4.37
N PHE A 119 3.39 7.99 -3.77
CA PHE A 119 2.70 6.81 -4.29
C PHE A 119 1.19 6.95 -4.12
N TYR A 120 0.45 6.71 -5.20
CA TYR A 120 -1.00 6.52 -5.09
C TYR A 120 -1.28 5.17 -4.44
N VAL A 121 -2.22 5.16 -3.49
CA VAL A 121 -2.77 3.93 -2.88
C VAL A 121 -3.77 3.39 -3.89
N ASP A 122 -3.24 2.68 -4.87
CA ASP A 122 -3.93 2.07 -5.99
C ASP A 122 -3.50 0.61 -6.15
N ALA A 123 -4.09 -0.11 -7.11
CA ALA A 123 -3.76 -1.51 -7.36
C ALA A 123 -2.27 -1.76 -7.70
N THR A 124 -1.51 -0.72 -8.08
CA THR A 124 -0.07 -0.83 -8.37
C THR A 124 0.82 -0.64 -7.15
N PHE A 125 0.25 -0.14 -6.04
CA PHE A 125 0.99 0.18 -4.82
C PHE A 125 1.82 -1.00 -4.27
N PRO A 126 1.27 -2.23 -4.11
CA PRO A 126 2.03 -3.35 -3.56
C PRO A 126 3.19 -3.77 -4.47
N PHE A 127 3.02 -3.66 -5.78
CA PHE A 127 4.08 -3.98 -6.75
C PHE A 127 5.28 -3.04 -6.62
N LYS A 128 5.03 -1.75 -6.38
CA LYS A 128 6.09 -0.75 -6.15
C LYS A 128 6.85 -1.04 -4.86
N ILE A 129 6.14 -1.43 -3.80
CA ILE A 129 6.76 -1.82 -2.52
C ILE A 129 7.59 -3.10 -2.66
N ILE A 130 7.07 -4.12 -3.36
CA ILE A 130 7.81 -5.37 -3.63
C ILE A 130 9.08 -5.09 -4.44
N SER A 131 9.00 -4.24 -5.46
CA SER A 131 10.17 -3.82 -6.24
C SER A 131 11.24 -3.18 -5.36
N LEU A 132 10.85 -2.22 -4.51
CA LEU A 132 11.75 -1.55 -3.57
C LEU A 132 12.43 -2.55 -2.61
N ILE A 133 11.64 -3.41 -1.97
CA ILE A 133 12.14 -4.44 -1.05
C ILE A 133 13.10 -5.39 -1.76
N SER A 134 12.78 -5.79 -2.99
CA SER A 134 13.63 -6.71 -3.76
C SER A 134 14.99 -6.09 -4.06
N THR A 135 15.02 -4.82 -4.47
CA THR A 135 16.27 -4.08 -4.71
C THR A 135 17.13 -4.01 -3.45
N TYR A 136 16.54 -3.65 -2.30
CA TYR A 136 17.29 -3.60 -1.03
C TYR A 136 17.75 -4.97 -0.56
N ASN A 137 16.93 -6.02 -0.71
CA ASN A 137 17.34 -7.38 -0.35
C ASN A 137 18.52 -7.84 -1.21
N ILE A 138 18.53 -7.57 -2.51
CA ILE A 138 19.67 -7.87 -3.39
C ILE A 138 20.94 -7.20 -2.86
N VAL A 139 20.87 -5.90 -2.52
CA VAL A 139 21.99 -5.16 -1.95
C VAL A 139 22.47 -5.79 -0.63
N LEU A 140 21.54 -6.16 0.26
CA LEU A 140 21.88 -6.85 1.52
C LEU A 140 22.57 -8.20 1.30
N ILE A 141 22.12 -8.98 0.30
CA ILE A 141 22.77 -10.24 -0.07
C ILE A 141 24.20 -9.98 -0.56
N GLN A 142 24.39 -8.97 -1.41
CA GLN A 142 25.72 -8.60 -1.92
C GLN A 142 26.66 -8.23 -0.78
N PHE A 143 26.23 -7.37 0.15
CA PHE A 143 27.01 -7.04 1.35
C PHE A 143 27.23 -8.22 2.29
N ALA A 144 26.38 -9.25 2.25
CA ALA A 144 26.52 -10.41 3.08
C ALA A 144 27.54 -11.42 2.53
N PHE A 145 27.65 -11.58 1.21
CA PHE A 145 28.42 -12.69 0.63
C PHE A 145 29.54 -12.27 -0.32
N LEU A 146 29.53 -11.05 -0.83
CA LEU A 146 30.55 -10.54 -1.76
C LEU A 146 31.55 -9.58 -1.10
N TYR A 147 31.26 -9.12 0.12
CA TYR A 147 32.11 -8.30 0.98
C TYR A 147 32.15 -8.92 2.38
#